data_AF-A0A7S0LGW5-F1
#
_entry.id   AF-A0A7S0LGW5-F1
#
_cell.length_a   1.000
_cell.length_b   1.000
_cell.length_c   1.000
_cell.angle_alpha   90.00
_cell.angle_beta   90.00
_cell.angle_gamma   90.00
#
_symmetry.space_group_name_H-M   'P 1'
#
loop_
_entity.id
_entity.type
_entity.pdbx_description
1 polymer ?
#
loop_
_entity_poly.entity_id
_entity_poly.type
_entity_poly.pdbx_seq_one_letter_code
_entity_poly.pdbx_strand_id
1 'polypeptide(L)'
;RRKVNSDGAEGTGGKAGKDRDGPMLLPTAECGTAALASAGGSLASRFDAIVFDKDGTLLDFSATWDKAIYEAIEQSAPDDLNKQAAVASLLGYDLSRRTAQLDAPIVHASNTELAALVDGLVDGERLVKCCTTAVLQHLTPAAKATELLLHLRQSRVPVAVATNDDEPAALAQFEALGWVRGESPLLDPKCVF
;
A
#
# COMPACT_ATOMS: atom_id res chain seq x y z
N ARG A 1 42.48 7.90 -45.17
CA ARG A 1 43.93 8.17 -45.35
C ARG A 1 44.50 8.43 -43.94
N ARG A 2 45.38 7.67 -43.28
CA ARG A 2 45.96 6.28 -43.42
C ARG A 2 44.86 5.18 -43.53
N LYS A 3 44.97 3.83 -43.39
CA LYS A 3 45.99 2.71 -43.37
C LYS A 3 47.50 3.01 -43.33
N VAL A 4 48.35 2.17 -42.72
CA VAL A 4 48.94 0.95 -43.34
C VAL A 4 49.60 0.01 -42.29
N ASN A 5 49.26 -1.29 -42.33
CA ASN A 5 50.04 -2.53 -42.05
C ASN A 5 50.87 -2.72 -40.75
N SER A 6 51.33 -3.92 -40.33
CA SER A 6 50.93 -5.36 -40.47
C SER A 6 51.79 -6.16 -39.43
N ASP A 7 52.06 -7.47 -39.37
CA ASP A 7 51.84 -8.74 -40.13
C ASP A 7 51.95 -9.91 -39.09
N GLY A 8 52.09 -11.23 -39.32
CA GLY A 8 52.20 -12.13 -40.49
C GLY A 8 52.71 -13.54 -40.05
N ALA A 9 52.56 -14.59 -40.89
CA ALA A 9 52.86 -16.04 -40.65
C ALA A 9 51.98 -16.75 -39.58
N GLU A 10 51.38 -17.95 -39.70
CA GLU A 10 51.59 -19.25 -40.39
C GLU A 10 52.08 -20.39 -39.45
N GLY A 11 51.47 -21.59 -39.51
CA GLY A 11 51.86 -22.71 -38.60
C GLY A 11 50.94 -23.94 -38.45
N THR A 12 50.62 -24.64 -39.55
CA THR A 12 50.24 -26.09 -39.66
C THR A 12 49.75 -26.93 -38.43
N GLY A 13 48.46 -27.29 -38.44
CA GLY A 13 47.90 -28.68 -38.33
C GLY A 13 48.30 -29.68 -37.22
N GLY A 14 47.32 -30.17 -36.45
CA GLY A 14 47.46 -31.31 -35.51
C GLY A 14 46.13 -32.06 -35.24
N LYS A 15 46.15 -33.40 -35.30
CA LYS A 15 44.97 -34.30 -35.33
C LYS A 15 44.05 -34.28 -34.09
N ALA A 16 42.74 -34.24 -34.37
CA ALA A 16 41.66 -35.06 -33.78
C ALA A 16 41.79 -35.57 -32.33
N GLY A 17 41.03 -34.95 -31.42
CA GLY A 17 40.49 -35.60 -30.22
C GLY A 17 38.99 -35.85 -30.39
N LYS A 18 38.56 -37.11 -30.32
CA LYS A 18 37.15 -37.52 -30.35
C LYS A 18 36.77 -37.99 -28.95
N ASP A 19 35.75 -37.39 -28.33
CA ASP A 19 34.74 -38.15 -27.57
C ASP A 19 33.58 -37.30 -27.00
N ARG A 20 32.39 -37.92 -27.06
CA ARG A 20 31.23 -37.79 -26.15
C ARG A 20 30.43 -36.47 -26.14
N ASP A 21 29.31 -36.53 -26.84
CA ASP A 21 28.08 -35.81 -26.51
C ASP A 21 27.64 -36.05 -25.06
N GLY A 22 27.06 -35.01 -24.46
CA GLY A 22 26.30 -35.08 -23.21
C GLY A 22 25.50 -33.79 -23.07
N PRO A 23 24.16 -33.83 -22.99
CA PRO A 23 23.36 -32.61 -22.89
C PRO A 23 23.65 -31.90 -21.56
N MET A 24 23.78 -30.57 -21.60
CA MET A 24 23.96 -29.76 -20.40
C MET A 24 22.66 -29.75 -19.59
N LEU A 25 22.55 -30.70 -18.65
CA LEU A 25 21.47 -30.75 -17.68
C LEU A 25 21.53 -29.52 -16.77
N LEU A 26 20.73 -28.52 -17.10
CA LEU A 26 20.36 -27.46 -16.17
C LEU A 26 19.72 -28.11 -14.93
N PRO A 27 20.09 -27.70 -13.70
CA PRO A 27 19.44 -28.22 -12.51
C PRO A 27 17.97 -27.80 -12.52
N THR A 28 17.07 -28.78 -12.61
CA THR A 28 15.64 -28.55 -12.39
C THR A 28 15.46 -28.08 -10.95
N ALA A 29 14.92 -26.87 -10.79
CA ALA A 29 14.58 -26.36 -9.48
C ALA A 29 13.38 -27.17 -8.93
N GLU A 30 13.67 -28.25 -8.21
CA GLU A 30 12.66 -28.95 -7.44
C GLU A 30 12.09 -27.99 -6.40
N CYS A 31 10.80 -27.68 -6.52
CA CYS A 31 10.08 -26.86 -5.55
C CYS A 31 9.89 -27.69 -4.28
N GLY A 32 10.93 -27.72 -3.44
CA GLY A 32 10.95 -28.47 -2.20
C GLY A 32 9.83 -28.02 -1.29
N THR A 33 8.83 -28.87 -1.10
CA THR A 33 7.71 -28.68 -0.18
C THR A 33 8.18 -28.84 1.27
N ALA A 34 8.98 -27.88 1.72
CA ALA A 34 9.42 -27.74 3.09
C ALA A 34 8.20 -27.45 3.99
N ALA A 35 7.59 -28.51 4.51
CA ALA A 35 6.46 -28.41 5.42
C ALA A 35 6.87 -27.65 6.69
N LEU A 36 6.23 -26.51 6.95
CA LEU A 36 6.34 -25.81 8.24
C LEU A 36 5.62 -26.63 9.33
N ALA A 37 6.30 -27.65 9.84
CA ALA A 37 5.84 -28.49 10.93
C ALA A 37 6.57 -28.13 12.24
N SER A 38 5.80 -27.75 13.27
CA SER A 38 6.21 -27.68 14.67
C SER A 38 7.34 -26.71 15.08
N ALA A 39 7.15 -25.41 14.85
CA ALA A 39 7.58 -24.41 15.82
C ALA A 39 6.48 -24.25 16.90
N GLY A 40 6.40 -25.21 17.83
CA GLY A 40 5.25 -25.45 18.71
C GLY A 40 5.03 -24.43 19.85
N GLY A 41 4.87 -23.15 19.53
CA GLY A 41 4.35 -22.14 20.44
C GLY A 41 3.38 -21.22 19.69
N SER A 42 2.13 -21.14 20.16
CA SER A 42 1.16 -20.21 19.57
C SER A 42 1.67 -18.78 19.70
N LEU A 43 1.47 -17.94 18.69
CA LEU A 43 1.77 -16.51 18.77
C LEU A 43 1.03 -15.86 19.96
N ALA A 44 -0.21 -16.30 20.21
CA ALA A 44 -1.04 -15.91 21.35
C ALA A 44 -0.51 -16.38 22.73
N SER A 45 0.66 -17.05 22.81
CA SER A 45 1.34 -17.36 24.08
C SER A 45 2.45 -16.36 24.43
N ARG A 46 2.58 -15.24 23.70
CA ARG A 46 3.52 -14.15 24.00
C ARG A 46 2.93 -12.74 23.88
N PHE A 47 1.80 -12.59 23.20
CA PHE A 47 1.05 -11.35 23.07
C PHE A 47 -0.44 -11.63 22.89
N ASP A 48 -1.30 -10.71 23.32
CA ASP A 48 -2.76 -10.92 23.34
C ASP A 48 -3.43 -10.56 22.00
N ALA A 49 -2.87 -9.63 21.23
CA ALA A 49 -3.40 -9.17 19.95
C ALA A 49 -2.31 -8.67 18.99
N ILE A 50 -2.66 -8.52 17.71
CA ILE A 50 -1.89 -7.72 16.73
C ILE A 50 -2.65 -6.42 16.48
N VAL A 51 -1.96 -5.28 16.54
CA VAL A 51 -2.51 -3.98 16.09
C VAL A 51 -1.93 -3.65 14.72
N PHE A 52 -2.78 -3.28 13.77
CA PHE A 52 -2.36 -2.72 12.48
C PHE A 52 -2.67 -1.23 12.41
N ASP A 53 -1.85 -0.48 11.69
CA ASP A 53 -2.28 0.78 11.08
C ASP A 53 -3.26 0.52 9.93
N LYS A 54 -4.06 1.52 9.54
CA LYS A 54 -5.01 1.44 8.43
C LYS A 54 -4.39 1.88 7.09
N ASP A 55 -3.89 3.11 7.00
CA ASP A 55 -3.70 3.81 5.72
C ASP A 55 -2.25 3.76 5.24
N GLY A 56 -1.99 2.98 4.19
CA GLY A 56 -0.66 2.57 3.78
C GLY A 56 -0.24 1.19 4.32
N THR A 57 -0.97 0.66 5.33
CA THR A 57 -0.73 -0.66 5.93
C THR A 57 -1.77 -1.71 5.55
N LEU A 58 -3.05 -1.48 5.84
CA LEU A 58 -4.16 -2.37 5.45
C LEU A 58 -4.84 -1.92 4.14
N LEU A 59 -4.83 -0.63 3.86
CA LEU A 59 -5.29 -0.02 2.61
C LEU A 59 -4.09 0.52 1.82
N ASP A 60 -4.12 0.41 0.50
CA ASP A 60 -3.18 1.13 -0.37
C ASP A 60 -3.53 2.61 -0.32
N PHE A 61 -2.64 3.44 0.23
CA PHE A 61 -2.92 4.86 0.48
C PHE A 61 -3.28 5.59 -0.81
N SER A 62 -2.45 5.48 -1.85
CA SER A 62 -2.63 6.24 -3.09
C SER A 62 -3.86 5.78 -3.87
N ALA A 63 -4.08 4.48 -4.01
CA ALA A 63 -5.25 3.96 -4.71
C ALA A 63 -6.57 4.31 -3.98
N THR A 64 -6.53 4.45 -2.66
CA THR A 64 -7.69 4.77 -1.82
C THR A 64 -7.96 6.28 -1.74
N TRP A 65 -6.95 7.09 -1.38
CA TRP A 65 -7.15 8.48 -0.96
C TRP A 65 -6.84 9.54 -2.02
N ASP A 66 -5.88 9.32 -2.93
CA ASP A 66 -5.36 10.43 -3.75
C ASP A 66 -6.43 11.10 -4.62
N LYS A 67 -7.40 10.33 -5.14
CA LYS A 67 -8.54 10.89 -5.89
C LYS A 67 -9.56 11.59 -4.98
N ALA A 68 -9.82 11.06 -3.80
CA ALA A 68 -10.75 11.66 -2.83
C ALA A 68 -10.22 13.00 -2.30
N ILE A 69 -8.91 13.10 -2.06
CA ILE A 69 -8.23 14.35 -1.65
C ILE A 69 -8.34 15.40 -2.76
N TYR A 70 -8.05 15.04 -4.02
CA TYR A 70 -8.20 15.96 -5.16
C TYR A 70 -9.64 16.52 -5.24
N GLU A 71 -10.64 15.64 -5.19
CA GLU A 71 -12.05 16.02 -5.32
C GLU A 71 -12.54 16.85 -4.13
N ALA A 72 -12.03 16.61 -2.92
CA ALA A 72 -12.31 17.44 -1.75
C ALA A 72 -11.70 18.85 -1.86
N ILE A 73 -10.46 18.97 -2.35
CA ILE A 73 -9.81 20.27 -2.58
C ILE A 73 -10.57 21.06 -3.66
N GLU A 74 -10.89 20.43 -4.79
CA GLU A 74 -11.65 21.04 -5.90
C GLU A 74 -13.04 21.54 -5.45
N GLN A 75 -13.75 20.76 -4.63
CA GLN A 75 -15.06 21.12 -4.06
C GLN A 75 -15.01 22.17 -2.92
N SER A 76 -13.87 22.29 -2.22
CA SER A 76 -13.69 23.26 -1.14
C SER A 76 -13.59 24.70 -1.64
N ALA A 77 -13.06 24.88 -2.86
CA ALA A 77 -12.85 26.16 -3.51
C ALA A 77 -13.17 26.10 -5.02
N PRO A 78 -14.46 25.97 -5.40
CA PRO A 78 -14.85 25.99 -6.81
C PRO A 78 -14.38 27.27 -7.51
N ASP A 79 -13.89 27.13 -8.74
CA ASP A 79 -13.38 28.21 -9.62
C ASP A 79 -12.17 29.04 -9.09
N ASP A 80 -11.72 28.84 -7.85
CA ASP A 80 -10.57 29.54 -7.25
C ASP A 80 -9.32 28.64 -7.18
N LEU A 81 -8.66 28.49 -8.32
CA LEU A 81 -7.43 27.67 -8.45
C LEU A 81 -6.29 28.12 -7.53
N ASN A 82 -6.22 29.41 -7.15
CA ASN A 82 -5.20 29.91 -6.24
C ASN A 82 -5.46 29.42 -4.80
N LYS A 83 -6.72 29.43 -4.38
CA LYS A 83 -7.12 28.86 -3.09
C LYS A 83 -6.99 27.34 -3.06
N GLN A 84 -7.36 26.64 -4.13
CA GLN A 84 -7.11 25.20 -4.26
C GLN A 84 -5.62 24.87 -4.10
N ALA A 85 -4.73 25.62 -4.77
CA ALA A 85 -3.28 25.44 -4.64
C ALA A 85 -2.76 25.76 -3.23
N ALA A 86 -3.30 26.78 -2.56
CA ALA A 86 -2.94 27.11 -1.18
C ALA A 86 -3.38 26.03 -0.19
N VAL A 87 -4.61 25.51 -0.31
CA VAL A 87 -5.12 24.37 0.49
C VAL A 87 -4.27 23.13 0.25
N ALA A 88 -4.01 22.77 -1.01
CA ALA A 88 -3.16 21.62 -1.36
C ALA A 88 -1.74 21.76 -0.78
N SER A 89 -1.16 22.97 -0.80
CA SER A 89 0.16 23.23 -0.22
C SER A 89 0.21 23.12 1.31
N LEU A 90 -0.91 23.37 2.02
CA LEU A 90 -0.99 23.15 3.46
C LEU A 90 -1.16 21.66 3.79
N LEU A 91 -2.01 20.96 3.04
CA LEU A 91 -2.23 19.52 3.18
C LEU A 91 -1.02 18.68 2.75
N GLY A 92 -0.08 19.23 1.98
CA GLY A 92 1.09 18.53 1.42
C GLY A 92 0.74 17.67 0.21
N TYR A 93 -0.21 18.11 -0.61
CA TYR A 93 -0.74 17.40 -1.77
C TYR A 93 -0.29 18.06 -3.09
N ASP A 94 0.15 17.26 -4.07
CA ASP A 94 0.55 17.74 -5.40
C ASP A 94 -0.64 17.67 -6.38
N LEU A 95 -1.25 18.81 -6.70
CA LEU A 95 -2.37 18.90 -7.66
C LEU A 95 -1.99 18.55 -9.11
N SER A 96 -0.71 18.69 -9.50
CA SER A 96 -0.24 18.37 -10.85
C SER A 96 -0.01 16.87 -11.04
N ARG A 97 0.45 16.18 -9.99
CA ARG A 97 0.66 14.73 -9.99
C ARG A 97 -0.57 13.96 -9.52
N ARG A 98 -1.46 14.63 -8.80
CA ARG A 98 -2.59 14.06 -8.06
C ARG A 98 -2.15 12.99 -7.07
N THR A 99 -1.19 13.37 -6.20
CA THR A 99 -0.60 12.50 -5.17
C THR A 99 -0.28 13.28 -3.90
N ALA A 100 -0.56 12.71 -2.73
CA ALA A 100 0.02 13.14 -1.46
C ALA A 100 1.55 13.00 -1.47
N GLN A 101 2.25 13.81 -0.66
CA GLN A 101 3.68 13.65 -0.38
C GLN A 101 3.86 12.72 0.83
N LEU A 102 4.95 11.95 0.86
CA LEU A 102 5.13 10.82 1.79
C LEU A 102 5.01 11.20 3.27
N ASP A 103 5.57 12.35 3.66
CA ASP A 103 5.58 12.88 5.03
C ASP A 103 4.62 14.07 5.20
N ALA A 104 3.53 14.12 4.42
CA ALA A 104 2.57 15.22 4.43
C ALA A 104 1.54 15.13 5.56
N PRO A 105 1.00 16.26 6.06
CA PRO A 105 -0.09 16.26 7.04
C PRO A 105 -1.28 15.37 6.64
N ILE A 106 -1.68 15.39 5.36
CA ILE A 106 -2.78 14.56 4.84
C ILE A 106 -2.56 13.04 4.94
N VAL A 107 -1.35 12.59 5.27
CA VAL A 107 -1.01 11.17 5.49
C VAL A 107 -1.08 10.78 6.98
N HIS A 108 -0.80 11.72 7.90
CA HIS A 108 -0.49 11.37 9.30
C HIS A 108 -1.18 12.23 10.38
N ALA A 109 -1.90 13.29 10.02
CA ALA A 109 -2.61 14.14 10.98
C ALA A 109 -4.06 13.67 11.16
N SER A 110 -4.66 13.97 12.31
CA SER A 110 -6.07 13.65 12.56
C SER A 110 -7.02 14.53 11.75
N ASN A 111 -8.25 14.05 11.55
CA ASN A 111 -9.32 14.80 10.87
C ASN A 111 -9.55 16.21 11.47
N THR A 112 -9.40 16.37 12.79
CA THR A 112 -9.51 17.67 13.48
C THR A 112 -8.33 18.59 13.18
N GLU A 113 -7.10 18.07 13.16
CA GLU A 113 -5.90 18.84 12.80
C GLU A 113 -5.93 19.27 11.33
N LEU A 114 -6.39 18.39 10.43
CA LEU A 114 -6.54 18.68 9.00
C LEU A 114 -7.57 19.77 8.71
N ALA A 115 -8.70 19.77 9.43
CA ALA A 115 -9.70 20.84 9.33
C ALA A 115 -9.10 22.18 9.81
N ALA A 116 -8.58 22.21 11.04
CA ALA A 116 -7.99 23.42 11.64
C ALA A 116 -6.80 24.00 10.84
N LEU A 117 -6.06 23.15 10.12
CA LEU A 117 -4.96 23.54 9.24
C LEU A 117 -5.43 24.35 8.01
N VAL A 118 -6.66 24.12 7.51
CA VAL A 118 -7.18 24.75 6.27
C VAL A 118 -8.31 25.76 6.49
N ASP A 119 -8.87 25.85 7.71
CA ASP A 119 -9.97 26.77 8.08
C ASP A 119 -9.69 28.26 7.79
N GLY A 120 -8.42 28.65 7.66
CA GLY A 120 -8.01 30.00 7.22
C GLY A 120 -8.28 30.31 5.74
N LEU A 121 -8.67 29.31 4.93
CA LEU A 121 -8.87 29.42 3.48
C LEU A 121 -10.25 28.94 3.01
N VAL A 122 -10.71 27.82 3.58
CA VAL A 122 -11.91 27.06 3.22
C VAL A 122 -12.60 26.54 4.49
N ASP A 123 -13.79 25.96 4.35
CA ASP A 123 -14.46 25.20 5.42
C ASP A 123 -13.74 23.84 5.59
N GLY A 124 -12.95 23.69 6.65
CA GLY A 124 -12.08 22.53 6.88
C GLY A 124 -12.84 21.27 7.28
N GLU A 125 -13.83 21.40 8.17
CA GLU A 125 -14.74 20.30 8.52
C GLU A 125 -15.43 19.73 7.27
N ARG A 126 -15.91 20.62 6.37
CA ARG A 126 -16.53 20.20 5.12
C ARG A 126 -15.54 19.60 4.13
N LEU A 127 -14.31 20.09 4.04
CA LEU A 127 -13.27 19.49 3.19
C LEU A 127 -12.98 18.06 3.62
N VAL A 128 -12.68 17.85 4.91
CA VAL A 128 -12.38 16.53 5.48
C VAL A 128 -13.57 15.58 5.28
N LYS A 129 -14.80 16.04 5.55
CA LYS A 129 -16.02 15.27 5.33
C LYS A 129 -16.30 14.94 3.87
N CYS A 130 -15.98 15.82 2.92
CA CYS A 130 -16.03 15.52 1.49
C CYS A 130 -15.03 14.41 1.14
N CYS A 131 -13.81 14.46 1.67
CA CYS A 131 -12.77 13.45 1.45
C CYS A 131 -13.18 12.07 1.99
N THR A 132 -13.57 11.98 3.27
CA THR A 132 -13.99 10.71 3.91
C THR A 132 -15.31 10.16 3.35
N THR A 133 -16.12 10.97 2.67
CA THR A 133 -17.28 10.49 1.90
C THR A 133 -16.86 9.96 0.52
N ALA A 134 -15.97 10.65 -0.20
CA ALA A 134 -15.52 10.26 -1.53
C ALA A 134 -14.66 8.98 -1.53
N VAL A 135 -13.85 8.79 -0.49
CA VAL A 135 -12.93 7.64 -0.35
C VAL A 135 -13.65 6.28 -0.44
N LEU A 136 -14.93 6.21 -0.05
CA LEU A 136 -15.77 5.01 -0.11
C LEU A 136 -15.93 4.44 -1.53
N GLN A 137 -15.64 5.22 -2.58
CA GLN A 137 -15.67 4.77 -3.98
C GLN A 137 -14.32 4.21 -4.46
N HIS A 138 -13.27 4.28 -3.65
CA HIS A 138 -11.87 4.05 -4.05
C HIS A 138 -11.10 3.07 -3.16
N LEU A 139 -11.72 2.63 -2.05
CA LEU A 139 -11.18 1.68 -1.07
C LEU A 139 -10.46 0.50 -1.73
N THR A 140 -9.13 0.52 -1.65
CA THR A 140 -8.27 -0.49 -2.25
C THR A 140 -7.46 -1.15 -1.14
N PRO A 141 -7.77 -2.40 -0.75
CA PRO A 141 -6.95 -3.14 0.21
C PRO A 141 -5.50 -3.26 -0.26
N ALA A 142 -4.56 -3.07 0.68
CA ALA A 142 -3.15 -3.32 0.43
C ALA A 142 -2.92 -4.80 0.03
N ALA A 143 -1.83 -5.07 -0.69
CA ALA A 143 -1.56 -6.39 -1.24
C ALA A 143 -1.57 -7.48 -0.15
N LYS A 144 -2.52 -8.42 -0.26
CA LYS A 144 -2.80 -9.53 0.69
C LYS A 144 -3.39 -9.12 2.05
N ALA A 145 -3.79 -7.87 2.29
CA ALA A 145 -4.40 -7.46 3.57
C ALA A 145 -5.62 -8.33 3.94
N THR A 146 -6.58 -8.50 3.02
CA THR A 146 -7.76 -9.36 3.20
C THR A 146 -7.38 -10.83 3.45
N GLU A 147 -6.35 -11.34 2.78
CA GLU A 147 -5.86 -12.71 2.97
C GLU A 147 -5.25 -12.88 4.37
N LEU A 148 -4.44 -11.92 4.82
CA LEU A 148 -3.80 -11.91 6.13
C LEU A 148 -4.84 -11.87 7.25
N LEU A 149 -5.80 -10.94 7.19
CA LEU A 149 -6.88 -10.83 8.15
C LEU A 149 -7.72 -12.12 8.22
N LEU A 150 -7.99 -12.76 7.08
CA LEU A 150 -8.67 -14.07 7.04
C LEU A 150 -7.86 -15.18 7.76
N HIS A 151 -6.55 -15.27 7.52
CA HIS A 151 -5.70 -16.26 8.18
C HIS A 151 -5.56 -16.00 9.69
N LEU A 152 -5.49 -14.74 10.13
CA LEU A 152 -5.46 -14.38 11.55
C LEU A 152 -6.77 -14.76 12.24
N ARG A 153 -7.92 -14.45 11.62
CA ARG A 153 -9.26 -14.83 12.11
C ARG A 153 -9.43 -16.35 12.18
N GLN A 154 -8.97 -17.10 11.17
CA GLN A 154 -8.95 -18.58 11.19
C GLN A 154 -8.04 -19.14 12.30
N SER A 155 -6.89 -18.49 12.54
CA SER A 155 -5.94 -18.85 13.59
C SER A 155 -6.37 -18.41 15.00
N ARG A 156 -7.49 -17.68 15.13
CA ARG A 156 -7.99 -17.07 16.37
C ARG A 156 -6.99 -16.13 17.04
N VAL A 157 -6.18 -15.44 16.25
CA VAL A 157 -5.33 -14.35 16.72
C VAL A 157 -6.18 -13.08 16.78
N PRO A 158 -6.36 -12.42 17.93
CA PRO A 158 -7.09 -11.16 18.00
C PRO A 158 -6.37 -10.07 17.21
N VAL A 159 -7.17 -9.24 16.53
CA VAL A 159 -6.67 -8.14 15.70
C VAL A 159 -7.40 -6.85 16.09
N ALA A 160 -6.64 -5.76 16.19
CA ALA A 160 -7.17 -4.41 16.27
C ALA A 160 -6.54 -3.52 15.20
N VAL A 161 -7.17 -2.38 14.96
CA VAL A 161 -6.70 -1.30 14.08
C VAL A 161 -6.54 -0.04 14.93
N ALA A 162 -5.47 0.71 14.65
CA ALA A 162 -5.25 2.08 15.11
C ALA A 162 -5.19 3.00 13.87
N THR A 163 -5.89 4.13 13.87
CA THR A 163 -5.91 5.09 12.75
C THR A 163 -6.12 6.53 13.24
N ASN A 164 -5.71 7.52 12.43
CA ASN A 164 -5.94 8.95 12.71
C ASN A 164 -7.30 9.46 12.20
N ASP A 165 -8.05 8.61 11.50
CA ASP A 165 -9.40 8.86 10.99
C ASP A 165 -10.46 8.57 12.08
N ASP A 166 -11.61 9.22 12.02
CA ASP A 166 -12.65 9.05 13.04
C ASP A 166 -13.27 7.64 13.00
N GLU A 167 -13.56 7.04 14.16
CA GLU A 167 -14.18 5.71 14.29
C GLU A 167 -15.36 5.48 13.31
N PRO A 168 -16.33 6.40 13.14
CA PRO A 168 -17.44 6.20 12.19
C PRO A 168 -17.01 6.14 10.72
N ALA A 169 -15.94 6.85 10.34
CA ALA A 169 -15.41 6.84 8.98
C ALA A 169 -14.62 5.55 8.72
N ALA A 170 -13.72 5.17 9.63
CA ALA A 170 -12.98 3.91 9.55
C ALA A 170 -13.90 2.68 9.53
N LEU A 171 -14.96 2.67 10.35
CA LEU A 171 -15.98 1.62 10.34
C LEU A 171 -16.78 1.58 9.03
N ALA A 172 -17.15 2.72 8.46
CA ALA A 172 -17.85 2.77 7.16
C ALA A 172 -16.99 2.22 6.01
N GLN A 173 -15.68 2.52 6.02
CA GLN A 173 -14.71 2.01 5.05
C GLN A 173 -14.56 0.48 5.17
N PHE A 174 -14.37 -0.03 6.39
CA PHE A 174 -14.29 -1.48 6.64
C PHE A 174 -15.62 -2.22 6.42
N GLU A 175 -16.77 -1.55 6.58
CA GLU A 175 -18.08 -2.11 6.24
C GLU A 175 -18.25 -2.27 4.73
N ALA A 176 -17.86 -1.26 3.94
CA ALA A 176 -17.85 -1.33 2.48
C ALA A 176 -16.89 -2.41 1.93
N LEU A 177 -15.81 -2.71 2.65
CA LEU A 177 -14.89 -3.83 2.34
C LEU A 177 -15.37 -5.20 2.85
N GLY A 178 -16.49 -5.26 3.59
CA GLY A 178 -17.01 -6.51 4.19
C GLY A 178 -16.15 -7.06 5.34
N TRP A 179 -15.31 -6.22 5.95
CA TRP A 179 -14.37 -6.65 7.00
C TRP A 179 -15.02 -6.66 8.39
N VAL A 180 -15.92 -5.72 8.70
CA VAL A 180 -16.59 -5.62 10.03
C VAL A 180 -18.05 -6.09 10.04
N ARG A 181 -18.64 -6.45 8.90
CA ARG A 181 -19.99 -7.03 8.80
C ARG A 181 -20.09 -8.17 7.79
N GLY A 182 -21.02 -9.09 8.02
CA GLY A 182 -21.30 -10.25 7.17
C GLY A 182 -21.54 -11.51 8.01
N GLU A 183 -21.68 -12.67 7.36
CA GLU A 183 -21.80 -13.98 8.03
C GLU A 183 -20.50 -14.44 8.73
N SER A 184 -19.39 -13.77 8.45
CA SER A 184 -18.07 -14.05 9.01
C SER A 184 -17.14 -12.85 8.82
N PRO A 185 -17.28 -11.78 9.61
CA PRO A 185 -16.39 -10.63 9.55
C PRO A 185 -14.93 -11.05 9.86
N LEU A 186 -14.00 -10.24 9.39
CA LEU A 186 -12.56 -10.38 9.60
C LEU A 186 -12.07 -9.62 10.84
N LEU A 187 -12.78 -8.55 11.21
CA LEU A 187 -12.53 -7.67 12.36
C LEU A 187 -13.80 -7.55 13.22
N ASP A 188 -13.66 -7.42 14.55
CA ASP A 188 -14.77 -6.95 15.40
C ASP A 188 -14.84 -5.42 15.27
N PRO A 189 -16.02 -4.80 15.05
CA PRO A 189 -16.18 -3.35 15.09
C PRO A 189 -15.56 -2.68 16.32
N LYS A 190 -15.55 -3.35 17.48
CA LYS A 190 -14.99 -2.85 18.75
C LYS A 190 -13.47 -2.94 18.83
N CYS A 191 -12.80 -3.16 17.72
CA CYS A 191 -11.34 -3.25 17.62
C CYS A 191 -10.79 -2.28 16.57
N VAL A 192 -11.52 -1.21 16.27
CA VAL A 192 -11.13 -0.13 15.36
C VAL A 192 -11.12 1.17 16.17
N PHE A 193 -9.93 1.74 16.35
CA PHE A 193 -9.65 2.92 17.19
C PHE A 193 -8.54 3.79 16.58
#